data_AF-A0A7S0GT56-F1
#
_entry.id   AF-A0A7S0GT56-F1
#
_cell.length_a   1.000
_cell.length_b   1.000
_cell.length_c   1.000
_cell.angle_alpha   90.00
_cell.angle_beta   90.00
_cell.angle_gamma   90.00
#
_symmetry.space_group_name_H-M   'P 1'
#
loop_
_entity.id
_entity.type
_entity.pdbx_description
1 polymer ?
#
loop_
_entity_poly.entity_id
_entity_poly.type
_entity_poly.pdbx_seq_one_letter_code
_entity_poly.pdbx_strand_id
1 'polypeptide(L)'
;RRGSTTPTSPASALDAGMGATAASGDLEGLLPGDVSPAGESRTRRESLSRWIKRTTGHHLDARSDKGFCEGLWDGVVLCRVLETLAPGVVNDALRADDPRLNRHDSPDKFLHKHNYEQFVAGAKRVGVKGGEMFSLQDLGGVTGSPGSVLRCLEAVRAAVGVDEISEDTDGKKTRAASTPETSQS
;
A
#
# COMPACT_ATOMS: atom_id res chain seq x y z
N ARG A 1 -15.26 -24.99 -77.22
CA ARG A 1 -16.36 -25.32 -76.27
C ARG A 1 -16.44 -24.15 -75.30
N ARG A 2 -17.54 -23.37 -75.26
CA ARG A 2 -18.77 -23.64 -74.48
C ARG A 2 -18.37 -23.82 -73.01
N GLY A 3 -18.75 -23.02 -72.01
CA GLY A 3 -19.70 -21.92 -71.85
C GLY A 3 -19.93 -21.74 -70.34
N SER A 4 -20.55 -20.61 -69.99
CA SER A 4 -21.64 -20.47 -68.99
C SER A 4 -21.41 -20.49 -67.47
N THR A 5 -21.79 -19.34 -66.88
CA THR A 5 -22.73 -19.10 -65.74
C THR A 5 -22.36 -19.38 -64.27
N THR A 6 -22.74 -18.38 -63.46
CA THR A 6 -22.90 -18.13 -62.01
C THR A 6 -23.69 -19.21 -61.20
N PRO A 7 -24.16 -18.94 -59.96
CA PRO A 7 -23.50 -18.70 -58.65
C PRO A 7 -24.09 -19.61 -57.53
N THR A 8 -23.53 -19.70 -56.30
CA THR A 8 -24.35 -19.98 -55.08
C THR A 8 -23.62 -19.78 -53.75
N SER A 9 -24.25 -19.08 -52.81
CA SER A 9 -23.99 -19.13 -51.36
C SER A 9 -24.51 -20.45 -50.74
N PRO A 10 -24.17 -20.70 -49.47
CA PRO A 10 -25.19 -21.13 -48.52
C PRO A 10 -25.25 -20.26 -47.26
N ALA A 11 -26.43 -20.27 -46.66
CA ALA A 11 -26.81 -19.64 -45.41
C ALA A 11 -26.99 -20.67 -44.28
N SER A 12 -26.98 -20.16 -43.03
CA SER A 12 -27.74 -20.62 -41.85
C SER A 12 -27.21 -21.75 -40.94
N ALA A 13 -27.04 -21.40 -39.65
CA ALA A 13 -27.53 -22.05 -38.41
C ALA A 13 -26.81 -21.35 -37.22
N LEU A 14 -27.41 -20.57 -36.30
CA LEU A 14 -28.50 -20.81 -35.34
C LEU A 14 -28.39 -22.15 -34.60
N ASP A 15 -27.85 -22.13 -33.37
CA ASP A 15 -28.44 -22.87 -32.25
C ASP A 15 -28.09 -22.22 -30.90
N ALA A 16 -29.09 -22.23 -30.01
CA ALA A 16 -29.10 -21.67 -28.67
C ALA A 16 -29.42 -22.80 -27.67
N GLY A 17 -28.88 -22.74 -26.46
CA GLY A 17 -29.34 -23.57 -25.34
C GLY A 17 -28.30 -23.66 -24.23
N MET A 18 -28.38 -22.86 -23.17
CA MET A 18 -29.06 -23.17 -21.90
C MET A 18 -28.70 -24.53 -21.29
N GLY A 19 -28.01 -24.48 -20.15
CA GLY A 19 -27.80 -25.63 -19.26
C GLY A 19 -27.24 -25.20 -17.92
N ALA A 20 -28.09 -24.61 -17.07
CA ALA A 20 -27.82 -24.45 -15.66
C ALA A 20 -28.14 -25.77 -14.94
N THR A 21 -27.19 -26.30 -14.17
CA THR A 21 -27.47 -27.30 -13.13
C THR A 21 -26.77 -26.88 -11.85
N ALA A 22 -27.59 -26.58 -10.84
CA ALA A 22 -27.18 -26.50 -9.46
C ALA A 22 -27.10 -27.94 -8.91
N ALA A 23 -26.05 -28.24 -8.16
CA ALA A 23 -26.03 -29.34 -7.21
C ALA A 23 -25.39 -28.83 -5.91
N SER A 24 -26.19 -28.85 -4.85
CA SER A 24 -25.82 -28.50 -3.49
C SER A 24 -24.96 -29.59 -2.86
N GLY A 25 -24.00 -29.14 -2.05
CA GLY A 25 -23.57 -29.81 -0.82
C GLY A 25 -22.51 -30.90 -0.98
N ASP A 26 -21.27 -30.57 -0.60
CA ASP A 26 -20.52 -31.38 0.36
C ASP A 26 -19.51 -30.46 1.09
N LEU A 27 -19.73 -30.36 2.40
CA LEU A 27 -18.86 -29.78 3.41
C LEU A 27 -17.91 -30.90 3.84
N GLU A 28 -16.61 -30.77 3.53
CA GLU A 28 -15.48 -31.35 4.29
C GLU A 28 -14.15 -31.02 3.57
N GLY A 29 -13.20 -30.46 4.32
CA GLY A 29 -11.78 -30.63 4.01
C GLY A 29 -11.14 -29.76 2.93
N LEU A 30 -11.30 -28.42 2.97
CA LEU A 30 -10.31 -27.54 2.36
C LEU A 30 -9.01 -27.65 3.17
N LEU A 31 -8.13 -28.54 2.73
CA LEU A 31 -6.70 -28.51 3.02
C LEU A 31 -6.22 -27.05 2.91
N PRO A 32 -5.31 -26.55 3.78
CA PRO A 32 -4.76 -25.21 3.64
C PRO A 32 -4.02 -25.14 2.28
N GLY A 33 -4.75 -24.66 1.28
CA GLY A 33 -4.31 -24.66 -0.10
C GLY A 33 -3.15 -23.72 -0.30
N ASP A 34 -2.28 -24.11 -1.24
CA ASP A 34 -1.24 -23.30 -1.88
C ASP A 34 -1.63 -21.82 -1.99
N VAL A 35 -1.32 -21.04 -0.96
CA VAL A 35 -1.28 -19.59 -1.09
C VAL A 35 -0.05 -19.30 -1.94
N SER A 36 -0.28 -19.05 -3.23
CA SER A 36 0.80 -18.67 -4.13
C SER A 36 1.56 -17.47 -3.52
N PRO A 37 2.91 -17.50 -3.45
CA PRO A 37 3.70 -16.44 -2.80
C PRO A 37 3.44 -15.04 -3.38
N ALA A 38 2.98 -14.97 -4.64
CA ALA A 38 2.53 -13.74 -5.28
C ALA A 38 1.22 -13.19 -4.69
N GLY A 39 0.30 -14.07 -4.30
CA GLY A 39 -0.97 -13.73 -3.64
C GLY A 39 -0.75 -13.17 -2.24
N GLU A 40 0.13 -13.80 -1.46
CA GLU A 40 0.49 -13.32 -0.12
C GLU A 40 1.13 -11.92 -0.16
N SER A 41 2.08 -11.71 -1.07
CA SER A 41 2.76 -10.42 -1.25
C SER A 41 1.78 -9.31 -1.64
N ARG A 42 0.80 -9.62 -2.50
CA ARG A 42 -0.26 -8.69 -2.87
C ARG A 42 -1.14 -8.33 -1.67
N THR A 43 -1.61 -9.30 -0.90
CA THR A 43 -2.44 -9.07 0.29
C THR A 43 -1.70 -8.19 1.31
N ARG A 44 -0.40 -8.44 1.51
CA ARG A 44 0.46 -7.61 2.38
C ARG A 44 0.55 -6.17 1.87
N ARG A 45 0.80 -5.95 0.57
CA ARG A 45 0.81 -4.60 -0.05
C ARG A 45 -0.53 -3.88 0.12
N GLU A 46 -1.64 -4.56 -0.11
CA GLU A 46 -2.98 -3.98 0.03
C GLU A 46 -3.28 -3.58 1.48
N SER A 47 -2.89 -4.43 2.44
CA SER A 47 -3.02 -4.14 3.88
C SER A 47 -2.17 -2.92 4.28
N LEU A 48 -0.90 -2.90 3.88
CA LEU A 48 0.03 -1.80 4.17
C LEU A 48 -0.37 -0.49 3.48
N SER A 49 -0.84 -0.53 2.22
CA SER A 49 -1.32 0.66 1.51
C SER A 49 -2.54 1.26 2.21
N ARG A 50 -3.50 0.44 2.68
CA ARG A 50 -4.64 0.91 3.48
C ARG A 50 -4.19 1.51 4.81
N TRP A 51 -3.25 0.88 5.50
CA TRP A 51 -2.69 1.41 6.73
C TRP A 51 -1.98 2.75 6.51
N ILE A 52 -1.09 2.85 5.52
CA ILE A 52 -0.37 4.09 5.18
C ILE A 52 -1.35 5.20 4.78
N LYS A 53 -2.41 4.88 4.03
CA LYS A 53 -3.46 5.84 3.68
C LYS A 53 -4.19 6.36 4.92
N ARG A 54 -4.55 5.50 5.86
CA ARG A 54 -5.18 5.92 7.12
C ARG A 54 -4.25 6.78 7.97
N THR A 55 -2.97 6.42 8.07
CA THR A 55 -1.99 7.13 8.90
C THR A 55 -1.54 8.46 8.29
N THR A 56 -1.35 8.53 6.97
CA THR A 56 -0.70 9.69 6.32
C THR A 56 -1.59 10.44 5.34
N GLY A 57 -2.70 9.84 4.91
CA GLY A 57 -3.52 10.33 3.80
C GLY A 57 -3.01 9.97 2.40
N HIS A 58 -1.83 9.36 2.26
CA HIS A 58 -1.26 9.02 0.95
C HIS A 58 -1.72 7.65 0.44
N HIS A 59 -1.99 7.57 -0.86
CA HIS A 59 -2.39 6.33 -1.52
C HIS A 59 -1.21 5.72 -2.27
N LEU A 60 -0.84 4.48 -1.95
CA LEU A 60 0.18 3.72 -2.67
C LEU A 60 -0.46 2.74 -3.66
N ASP A 61 0.14 2.56 -4.83
CA ASP A 61 -0.32 1.58 -5.81
C ASP A 61 0.04 0.15 -5.38
N ALA A 62 -0.89 -0.52 -4.69
CA ALA A 62 -0.69 -1.89 -4.22
C ALA A 62 -0.78 -2.95 -5.32
N ARG A 63 -1.13 -2.58 -6.57
CA ARG A 63 -1.32 -3.52 -7.68
C ARG A 63 -0.01 -4.16 -8.14
N SER A 64 1.12 -3.51 -7.92
CA SER A 64 2.44 -4.01 -8.29
C SER A 64 3.49 -3.65 -7.25
N ASP A 65 4.56 -4.45 -7.16
CA ASP A 65 5.71 -4.12 -6.32
C ASP A 65 6.36 -2.80 -6.73
N LYS A 66 6.51 -2.59 -8.05
CA LYS A 66 7.08 -1.38 -8.61
C LYS A 66 6.29 -0.14 -8.17
N GLY A 67 4.97 -0.11 -8.41
CA GLY A 67 4.13 1.03 -8.05
C GLY A 67 4.10 1.28 -6.54
N PHE A 68 4.12 0.23 -5.74
CA PHE A 68 4.17 0.34 -4.28
C PHE A 68 5.49 0.96 -3.81
N CYS A 69 6.62 0.47 -4.32
CA CYS A 69 7.94 0.98 -3.91
C CYS A 69 8.23 2.38 -4.47
N GLU A 70 7.78 2.69 -5.69
CA GLU A 70 7.88 4.04 -6.26
C GLU A 70 7.17 5.09 -5.41
N GLY A 71 6.02 4.76 -4.83
CA GLY A 71 5.30 5.66 -3.92
C GLY A 71 5.99 5.88 -2.56
N LEU A 72 7.02 5.10 -2.24
CA LEU A 72 7.83 5.22 -1.02
C LEU A 72 9.24 5.78 -1.30
N TRP A 73 9.59 5.94 -2.58
CA TRP A 73 10.95 6.21 -3.05
C TRP A 73 11.52 7.55 -2.54
N ASP A 74 10.67 8.57 -2.42
CA ASP A 74 11.08 9.88 -1.92
C ASP A 74 11.32 9.94 -0.41
N GLY A 75 10.96 8.87 0.32
CA GLY A 75 11.06 8.74 1.77
C GLY A 75 10.14 9.69 2.55
N VAL A 76 9.37 10.56 1.90
CA VAL A 76 8.47 11.53 2.54
C VAL A 76 7.35 10.78 3.24
N VAL A 77 6.74 9.81 2.56
CA VAL A 77 5.67 8.98 3.12
C VAL A 77 6.18 8.17 4.31
N LEU A 78 7.39 7.60 4.21
CA LEU A 78 8.02 6.83 5.29
C LEU A 78 8.24 7.68 6.55
N CYS A 79 8.81 8.86 6.39
CA CYS A 79 9.00 9.81 7.49
C CYS A 79 7.67 10.24 8.11
N ARG A 80 6.66 10.50 7.26
CA ARG A 80 5.33 10.91 7.73
C ARG A 80 4.61 9.81 8.50
N VAL A 81 4.78 8.54 8.15
CA VAL A 81 4.26 7.42 8.95
C VAL A 81 4.80 7.50 10.37
N LEU A 82 6.13 7.62 10.52
CA LEU A 82 6.75 7.70 11.85
C LEU A 82 6.33 8.95 12.61
N GLU A 83 6.30 10.11 11.95
CA GLU A 83 5.93 11.36 12.62
C GLU A 83 4.46 11.38 13.06
N THR A 84 3.55 10.76 12.31
CA THR A 84 2.15 10.62 12.76
C THR A 84 2.04 9.69 13.99
N LEU A 85 2.78 8.58 13.99
CA LEU A 85 2.60 7.52 14.99
C LEU A 85 3.44 7.74 16.26
N ALA A 86 4.58 8.39 16.11
CA ALA A 86 5.51 8.73 17.18
C ALA A 86 6.13 10.11 16.89
N PRO A 87 5.44 11.20 17.26
CA PRO A 87 5.91 12.56 17.02
C PRO A 87 7.30 12.83 17.63
N GLY A 88 8.14 13.58 16.92
CA GLY A 88 9.51 13.93 17.36
C GLY A 88 10.54 12.80 17.21
N VAL A 89 10.14 11.69 16.59
CA VAL A 89 11.07 10.61 16.25
C VAL A 89 11.85 10.92 14.97
N VAL A 90 11.22 11.62 14.01
CA VAL A 90 11.84 12.13 12.78
C VAL A 90 12.11 13.61 12.93
N ASN A 91 13.38 14.02 12.85
CA ASN A 91 13.76 15.40 13.20
C ASN A 91 13.86 16.33 11.99
N ASP A 92 14.20 15.81 10.81
CA ASP A 92 14.56 16.65 9.65
C ASP A 92 14.08 16.05 8.32
N ALA A 93 12.84 15.59 8.24
CA ALA A 93 12.30 15.13 6.95
C ALA A 93 12.17 16.29 5.96
N LEU A 94 12.70 16.09 4.76
CA LEU A 94 12.62 17.02 3.63
C LEU A 94 11.35 16.77 2.81
N ARG A 95 10.76 17.84 2.29
CA ARG A 95 9.71 17.77 1.26
C ARG A 95 10.34 17.92 -0.12
N ALA A 96 9.65 17.46 -1.16
CA ALA A 96 10.12 17.56 -2.54
C ALA A 96 10.32 19.02 -3.03
N ASP A 97 9.65 19.98 -2.41
CA ASP A 97 9.74 21.41 -2.69
C ASP A 97 10.67 22.16 -1.71
N ASP A 98 11.43 21.45 -0.85
CA ASP A 98 12.29 22.08 0.15
C ASP A 98 13.44 22.87 -0.54
N PRO A 99 13.59 24.19 -0.26
CA PRO A 99 14.63 25.02 -0.87
C PRO A 99 16.05 24.52 -0.64
N ARG A 100 16.30 23.73 0.41
CA ARG A 100 17.62 23.14 0.69
C ARG A 100 18.07 22.21 -0.43
N LEU A 101 17.14 21.61 -1.17
CA LEU A 101 17.42 20.72 -2.30
C LEU A 101 18.09 21.46 -3.48
N ASN A 102 17.82 22.75 -3.65
CA ASN A 102 18.37 23.57 -4.75
C ASN A 102 19.90 23.72 -4.71
N ARG A 103 20.54 23.31 -3.59
CA ARG A 103 22.00 23.38 -3.40
C ARG A 103 22.73 22.10 -3.81
N HIS A 104 22.02 21.09 -4.30
CA HIS A 104 22.57 19.79 -4.64
C HIS A 104 22.46 19.54 -6.15
N ASP A 105 23.53 18.99 -6.76
CA ASP A 105 23.57 18.62 -8.18
C ASP A 105 22.57 17.52 -8.56
N SER A 106 22.08 16.77 -7.56
CA SER A 106 21.04 15.75 -7.73
C SER A 106 20.02 15.85 -6.60
N PRO A 107 19.08 16.82 -6.68
CA PRO A 107 18.07 17.08 -5.65
C PRO A 107 17.31 15.83 -5.22
N ASP A 108 16.83 15.04 -6.19
CA ASP A 108 16.06 13.83 -5.94
C ASP A 108 16.88 12.78 -5.17
N LYS A 109 18.11 12.51 -5.60
CA LYS A 109 18.99 11.54 -4.92
C LYS A 109 19.29 11.97 -3.48
N PHE A 110 19.50 13.26 -3.27
CA PHE A 110 19.72 13.81 -1.94
C PHE A 110 18.47 13.68 -1.07
N LEU A 111 17.30 14.06 -1.59
CA LEU A 111 16.00 13.92 -0.92
C LEU A 111 15.75 12.49 -0.46
N HIS A 112 15.87 11.52 -1.38
CA HIS A 112 15.58 10.11 -1.09
C HIS A 112 16.51 9.57 -0.02
N LYS A 113 17.81 9.84 -0.16
CA LYS A 113 18.82 9.38 0.80
C LYS A 113 18.60 9.99 2.18
N HIS A 114 18.42 11.31 2.25
CA HIS A 114 18.25 12.04 3.50
C HIS A 114 17.00 11.57 4.26
N ASN A 115 15.86 11.51 3.57
CA ASN A 115 14.61 11.05 4.20
C ASN A 115 14.68 9.58 4.63
N TYR A 116 15.30 8.72 3.84
CA TYR A 116 15.51 7.34 4.23
C TYR A 116 16.40 7.22 5.48
N GLU A 117 17.47 8.01 5.59
CA GLU A 117 18.31 8.04 6.81
C GLU A 117 17.51 8.48 8.04
N GLN A 118 16.63 9.47 7.90
CA GLN A 118 15.70 9.88 8.95
C GLN A 118 14.73 8.76 9.33
N PHE A 119 14.15 8.07 8.34
CA PHE A 119 13.27 6.93 8.56
C PHE A 119 13.98 5.80 9.32
N VAL A 120 15.18 5.39 8.91
CA VAL A 120 15.94 4.33 9.58
C VAL A 120 16.27 4.70 11.02
N ALA A 121 16.71 5.94 11.27
CA ALA A 121 16.98 6.42 12.62
C ALA A 121 15.72 6.38 13.48
N GLY A 122 14.59 6.83 12.93
CA GLY A 122 13.32 6.84 13.64
C GLY A 122 12.75 5.45 13.91
N ALA A 123 12.78 4.56 12.91
CA ALA A 123 12.31 3.20 13.02
C ALA A 123 13.08 2.41 14.10
N LYS A 124 14.41 2.65 14.23
CA LYS A 124 15.20 2.10 15.35
C LYS A 124 14.75 2.63 16.71
N ARG A 125 14.43 3.93 16.81
CA ARG A 125 13.98 4.57 18.07
C ARG A 125 12.65 4.01 18.55
N VAL A 126 11.76 3.59 17.64
CA VAL A 126 10.49 2.94 18.00
C VAL A 126 10.62 1.43 18.20
N GLY A 127 11.81 0.84 18.01
CA GLY A 127 12.09 -0.55 18.37
C GLY A 127 12.19 -1.55 17.21
N VAL A 128 12.19 -1.11 15.95
CA VAL A 128 12.38 -2.00 14.79
C VAL A 128 13.83 -2.51 14.75
N LYS A 129 14.00 -3.82 14.60
CA LYS A 129 15.33 -4.45 14.62
C LYS A 129 16.08 -4.20 13.31
N GLY A 130 17.41 -4.14 13.39
CA GLY A 130 18.26 -3.93 12.22
C GLY A 130 18.05 -4.95 11.10
N GLY A 131 17.77 -6.22 11.42
CA GLY A 131 17.48 -7.27 10.43
C GLY A 131 16.13 -7.16 9.73
N GLU A 132 15.23 -6.29 10.21
CA GLU A 132 13.93 -6.02 9.60
C GLU A 132 13.96 -4.78 8.70
N MET A 133 15.04 -3.98 8.76
CA MET A 133 15.21 -2.81 7.90
C MET A 133 15.51 -3.24 6.47
N PHE A 134 14.91 -2.53 5.52
CA PHE A 134 15.31 -2.58 4.12
C PHE A 134 16.38 -1.51 3.85
N SER A 135 17.07 -1.60 2.71
CA SER A 135 18.04 -0.63 2.18
C SER A 135 17.44 0.20 1.05
N LEU A 136 18.00 1.37 0.70
CA LEU A 136 17.50 2.15 -0.44
C LEU A 136 17.41 1.35 -1.75
N GLN A 137 18.29 0.38 -1.97
CA GLN A 137 18.25 -0.49 -3.16
C GLN A 137 17.04 -1.43 -3.15
N ASP A 138 16.43 -1.70 -2.00
CA ASP A 138 15.26 -2.56 -1.93
C ASP A 138 13.98 -1.89 -2.45
N LEU A 139 13.93 -0.55 -2.44
CA LEU A 139 12.82 0.22 -3.00
C LEU A 139 12.92 0.38 -4.53
N GLY A 140 14.04 0.06 -5.16
CA GLY A 140 14.20 0.27 -6.60
C GLY A 140 15.43 -0.37 -7.21
N GLY A 141 15.37 -0.63 -8.52
CA GLY A 141 16.45 -1.27 -9.28
C GLY A 141 16.19 -2.75 -9.55
N VAL A 142 17.06 -3.34 -10.37
CA VAL A 142 16.91 -4.73 -10.87
C VAL A 142 17.00 -5.76 -9.73
N THR A 143 17.73 -5.43 -8.67
CA THR A 143 17.99 -6.31 -7.52
C THR A 143 17.19 -5.92 -6.27
N GLY A 144 16.19 -5.04 -6.40
CA GLY A 144 15.40 -4.61 -5.26
C GLY A 144 14.58 -5.75 -4.66
N SER A 145 14.38 -5.70 -3.34
CA SER A 145 13.56 -6.66 -2.59
C SER A 145 12.33 -5.98 -1.97
N PRO A 146 11.20 -5.92 -2.71
CA PRO A 146 9.93 -5.43 -2.17
C PRO A 146 9.52 -6.17 -0.89
N GLY A 147 9.80 -7.47 -0.80
CA GLY A 147 9.51 -8.26 0.40
C GLY A 147 10.22 -7.76 1.67
N SER A 148 11.44 -7.22 1.54
CA SER A 148 12.16 -6.57 2.65
C SER A 148 11.46 -5.27 3.07
N VAL A 149 10.98 -4.48 2.10
CA VAL A 149 10.23 -3.25 2.35
C VAL A 149 8.94 -3.55 3.12
N LEU A 150 8.17 -4.55 2.66
CA LEU A 150 6.92 -4.95 3.33
C LEU A 150 7.17 -5.42 4.77
N ARG A 151 8.21 -6.24 4.99
CA ARG A 151 8.58 -6.74 6.32
C ARG A 151 8.94 -5.59 7.27
N CYS A 152 9.71 -4.62 6.79
CA CYS A 152 10.08 -3.45 7.58
C CYS A 152 8.85 -2.63 8.01
N LEU A 153 7.92 -2.38 7.09
CA LEU A 153 6.71 -1.61 7.38
C LEU A 153 5.78 -2.33 8.36
N GLU A 154 5.69 -3.66 8.27
CA GLU A 154 4.99 -4.49 9.26
C GLU A 154 5.64 -4.41 10.64
N ALA A 155 6.97 -4.45 10.70
CA ALA A 155 7.71 -4.28 11.95
C ALA A 155 7.50 -2.88 12.55
N VAL A 156 7.51 -1.81 11.73
CA VAL A 156 7.17 -0.45 12.19
C VAL A 156 5.76 -0.43 12.76
N ARG A 157 4.77 -0.97 12.03
CA ARG A 157 3.37 -1.03 12.44
C ARG A 157 3.20 -1.76 13.78
N ALA A 158 3.88 -2.87 13.97
CA ALA A 158 3.85 -3.64 15.21
C ALA A 158 4.52 -2.89 16.37
N ALA A 159 5.66 -2.26 16.12
CA ALA A 159 6.45 -1.57 17.14
C ALA A 159 5.73 -0.34 17.73
N VAL A 160 4.95 0.37 16.90
CA VAL A 160 4.19 1.56 17.32
C VAL A 160 2.78 1.26 17.82
N GLY A 161 2.38 -0.03 17.89
CA GLY A 161 1.18 -0.45 18.61
C GLY A 161 -0.14 0.10 18.06
N VAL A 162 -0.27 0.27 16.75
CA VAL A 162 -1.57 0.65 16.16
C VAL A 162 -2.40 -0.62 16.01
N ASP A 163 -3.17 -0.92 17.06
CA ASP A 163 -4.23 -1.92 17.00
C ASP A 163 -5.07 -1.67 15.74
N GLU A 164 -5.39 -2.75 15.03
CA GLU A 164 -6.34 -2.68 13.93
C GLU A 164 -7.67 -2.20 14.48
N ILE A 165 -7.94 -0.89 14.37
CA ILE A 165 -9.26 -0.39 14.71
C ILE A 165 -10.22 -1.07 13.74
N SER A 166 -11.03 -1.95 14.32
CA SER A 166 -12.19 -2.61 13.73
C SER A 166 -12.90 -1.64 12.81
N GLU A 167 -13.25 -2.08 11.60
CA GLU A 167 -14.12 -1.30 10.71
C GLU A 167 -15.51 -1.21 11.34
N ASP A 168 -15.67 -0.33 12.34
CA ASP A 168 -16.96 0.11 12.80
C ASP A 168 -17.51 1.12 11.79
N THR A 169 -18.66 0.74 11.25
CA THR A 169 -19.46 1.50 10.32
C THR A 169 -20.10 2.67 11.06
N ASP A 170 -20.34 3.75 10.31
CA ASP A 170 -21.35 4.78 10.57
C ASP A 170 -21.07 5.84 11.66
N GLY A 171 -21.57 7.05 11.38
CA GLY A 171 -22.18 7.83 12.46
C GLY A 171 -21.41 9.02 13.03
N LYS A 172 -21.62 10.17 12.40
CA LYS A 172 -22.04 11.42 13.09
C LYS A 172 -21.05 12.04 14.11
N LYS A 173 -20.27 13.00 13.63
CA LYS A 173 -19.57 13.99 14.48
C LYS A 173 -20.58 14.96 15.12
N THR A 174 -21.21 14.58 16.22
CA THR A 174 -21.84 15.53 17.15
C THR A 174 -20.73 16.21 17.95
N ARG A 175 -20.43 17.47 17.62
CA ARG A 175 -19.71 18.37 18.53
C ARG A 175 -20.66 18.75 19.66
N ALA A 176 -20.51 18.11 20.82
CA ALA A 176 -20.97 18.66 22.08
C ALA A 176 -19.82 19.51 22.65
N ALA A 177 -20.02 20.83 22.70
CA ALA A 177 -19.22 21.73 23.50
C ALA A 177 -20.04 22.09 24.74
N SER A 178 -19.58 21.63 25.90
CA SER A 178 -20.10 22.00 27.22
C SER A 178 -18.93 22.71 27.95
N THR A 179 -19.04 24.04 28.12
CA THR A 179 -19.30 24.78 29.39
C THR A 179 -17.99 25.10 30.16
N PRO A 180 -17.88 26.21 30.94
CA PRO A 180 -18.90 26.67 31.90
C PRO A 180 -19.15 28.19 32.03
N GLU A 181 -20.38 28.48 32.45
CA GLU A 181 -20.74 29.69 33.20
C GLU A 181 -20.04 29.69 34.56
N THR A 182 -19.59 30.86 35.01
CA THR A 182 -19.30 31.13 36.42
C THR A 182 -19.82 32.53 36.72
N SER A 183 -20.92 32.57 37.47
CA SER A 183 -21.47 33.76 38.12
C SER A 183 -20.98 33.79 39.58
N GLN A 184 -20.55 34.96 40.06
CA GLN A 184 -20.51 35.49 41.44
C GLN A 184 -19.53 36.69 41.44
N SER A 185 -19.80 37.89 42.00
CA SER A 185 -20.78 38.38 42.98
C SER A 185 -21.21 39.81 42.65
#